data_AF-A0A962A321-F1
#
_entry.id   AF-A0A962A321-F1
#
_cell.length_a   1.000
_cell.length_b   1.000
_cell.length_c   1.000
_cell.angle_alpha   90.00
_cell.angle_beta   90.00
_cell.angle_gamma   90.00
#
_symmetry.space_group_name_H-M   'P 1'
#
loop_
_entity.id
_entity.type
_entity.pdbx_description
1 polymer ?
#
loop_
_entity_poly.entity_id
_entity_poly.type
_entity_poly.pdbx_seq_one_letter_code
_entity_poly.pdbx_strand_id
1 'polypeptide(L)'
;MSDNTKNYMTDMPDRETSHEVMKLVLDHYIKHHSVVLKKLQIAQEATAKNLEEIRGISGRLGAEEKDSPLDDARKYDDLWGSIISAFEEHGISEEDMKRIEDILLVIPRQIKVHYERIMEEDKALCRLIEKLNSPEYKKAYDIVKQVQAKENPMSHLGPEEYEDVPEEDVFSYKITRRS
;
A
#
# COMPACT_ATOMS: atom_id res chain seq x y z
N MET A 1 26.60 -35.20 29.46
CA MET A 1 25.97 -34.84 28.18
C MET A 1 24.86 -33.88 28.55
N SER A 2 25.12 -32.58 28.40
CA SER A 2 24.21 -31.54 28.88
C SER A 2 23.15 -31.27 27.82
N ASP A 3 21.90 -31.46 28.19
CA ASP A 3 20.72 -31.03 27.42
C ASP A 3 20.82 -29.53 27.14
N ASN A 4 21.12 -29.21 25.89
CA ASN A 4 21.14 -27.85 25.37
C ASN A 4 19.79 -27.56 24.70
N THR A 5 18.71 -27.73 25.46
CA THR A 5 17.37 -27.31 25.04
C THR A 5 17.35 -25.79 25.10
N LYS A 6 17.82 -25.16 24.02
CA LYS A 6 17.67 -23.71 23.83
C LYS A 6 16.19 -23.38 24.03
N ASN A 7 15.91 -22.47 24.95
CA ASN A 7 14.56 -22.07 25.30
C ASN A 7 14.05 -21.11 24.21
N TYR A 8 13.63 -21.65 23.08
CA TYR A 8 13.18 -20.87 21.90
C TYR A 8 11.87 -20.09 22.13
N MET A 9 11.20 -20.28 23.27
CA MET A 9 9.91 -19.63 23.58
C MET A 9 10.04 -18.27 24.30
N THR A 10 11.25 -17.84 24.69
CA THR A 10 11.40 -16.64 25.54
C THR A 10 11.32 -15.32 24.76
N ASP A 11 11.36 -15.37 23.43
CA ASP A 11 11.54 -14.20 22.56
C ASP A 11 10.34 -13.89 21.64
N MET A 12 9.31 -14.74 21.64
CA MET A 12 8.06 -14.48 20.94
C MET A 12 7.12 -13.71 21.86
N PRO A 13 6.44 -12.66 21.37
CA PRO A 13 5.42 -11.98 22.16
C PRO A 13 4.36 -12.99 22.60
N ASP A 14 3.80 -12.78 23.80
CA ASP A 14 2.69 -13.59 24.28
C ASP A 14 1.48 -13.48 23.33
N ARG A 15 0.49 -14.35 23.53
CA ARG A 15 -0.68 -14.45 22.65
C ARG A 15 -1.48 -13.14 22.56
N GLU A 16 -1.61 -12.42 23.67
CA GLU A 16 -2.39 -11.17 23.73
C GLU A 16 -1.63 -10.07 22.99
N THR A 17 -0.35 -9.89 23.29
CA THR A 17 0.54 -8.95 22.61
C THR A 17 0.62 -9.24 21.10
N SER A 18 0.73 -10.50 20.71
CA SER A 18 0.76 -10.91 19.29
C SER A 18 -0.52 -10.53 18.55
N HIS A 19 -1.67 -10.72 19.19
CA HIS A 19 -2.97 -10.39 18.60
C HIS A 19 -3.16 -8.88 18.45
N GLU A 20 -2.76 -8.09 19.45
CA GLU A 20 -2.80 -6.63 19.40
C GLU A 20 -1.88 -6.07 18.31
N VAL A 21 -0.64 -6.56 18.24
CA VAL A 21 0.35 -6.17 17.23
C VAL A 21 -0.18 -6.48 15.83
N MET A 22 -0.68 -7.69 15.60
CA MET A 22 -1.22 -8.09 14.30
C MET A 22 -2.42 -7.23 13.90
N LYS A 23 -3.33 -6.96 14.85
CA LYS A 23 -4.49 -6.08 14.61
C LYS A 23 -4.05 -4.66 14.21
N LEU A 24 -3.03 -4.10 14.88
CA LEU A 24 -2.51 -2.77 14.55
C LEU A 24 -1.87 -2.73 13.16
N VAL A 25 -1.09 -3.75 12.78
CA VAL A 25 -0.44 -3.81 11.47
C VAL A 25 -1.48 -3.98 10.34
N LEU A 26 -2.46 -4.86 10.51
CA LEU A 26 -3.54 -5.04 9.53
C LEU A 26 -4.41 -3.80 9.39
N ASP A 27 -4.77 -3.15 10.51
CA ASP A 27 -5.53 -1.91 10.49
C ASP A 27 -4.74 -0.77 9.82
N HIS A 28 -3.42 -0.70 10.04
CA HIS A 28 -2.56 0.24 9.32
C HIS A 28 -2.57 -0.04 7.81
N TYR A 29 -2.39 -1.30 7.39
CA TYR A 29 -2.43 -1.68 5.98
C TYR A 29 -3.75 -1.26 5.31
N ILE A 30 -4.90 -1.56 5.93
CA ILE A 30 -6.23 -1.17 5.40
C ILE A 30 -6.36 0.35 5.29
N LYS A 31 -5.86 1.10 6.27
CA LYS A 31 -5.87 2.57 6.23
C LYS A 31 -4.95 3.11 5.14
N HIS A 32 -3.78 2.50 4.92
CA HIS A 32 -2.82 2.95 3.92
C HIS A 32 -3.41 2.74 2.53
N HIS A 33 -3.99 1.56 2.30
CA HIS A 33 -4.76 1.23 1.11
C HIS A 33 -5.88 2.25 0.86
N SER A 34 -6.67 2.57 1.89
CA SER A 34 -7.74 3.59 1.79
C SER A 34 -7.22 4.98 1.45
N VAL A 35 -6.06 5.36 2.00
CA VAL A 35 -5.42 6.66 1.71
C VAL A 35 -4.93 6.72 0.28
N VAL A 36 -4.25 5.68 -0.21
CA VAL A 36 -3.75 5.62 -1.59
C VAL A 36 -4.91 5.65 -2.58
N LEU A 37 -5.97 4.87 -2.34
CA LEU A 37 -7.17 4.88 -3.19
C LEU A 37 -7.81 6.27 -3.26
N LYS A 38 -7.95 6.95 -2.11
CA LYS A 38 -8.47 8.32 -2.10
C LYS A 38 -7.59 9.30 -2.86
N LYS A 39 -6.26 9.22 -2.71
CA LYS A 39 -5.34 10.06 -3.47
C LYS A 39 -5.50 9.82 -4.98
N LEU A 40 -5.67 8.57 -5.41
CA LEU A 40 -5.93 8.22 -6.81
C LEU A 40 -7.24 8.82 -7.33
N GLN A 41 -8.32 8.70 -6.56
CA GLN A 41 -9.62 9.29 -6.91
C GLN A 41 -9.52 10.83 -7.03
N ILE A 42 -8.78 11.47 -6.14
CA ILE A 42 -8.53 12.92 -6.20
C ILE A 42 -7.67 13.28 -7.43
N ALA A 43 -6.67 12.47 -7.78
CA ALA A 43 -5.87 12.67 -8.99
C ALA A 43 -6.72 12.55 -10.27
N GLN A 44 -7.67 11.61 -10.30
CA GLN A 44 -8.63 11.48 -11.38
C GLN A 44 -9.55 12.71 -11.46
N GLU A 45 -10.13 13.15 -10.34
CA GLU A 45 -10.98 14.35 -10.29
C GLU A 45 -10.21 15.61 -10.73
N ALA A 46 -8.97 15.78 -10.27
CA ALA A 46 -8.11 16.89 -10.65
C ALA A 46 -7.82 16.88 -12.16
N THR A 47 -7.59 15.69 -12.74
CA THR A 47 -7.37 15.52 -14.17
C THR A 47 -8.60 15.89 -14.98
N ALA A 48 -9.79 15.47 -14.51
CA ALA A 48 -11.06 15.83 -15.12
C ALA A 48 -11.32 17.36 -15.12
N LYS A 49 -11.03 18.04 -14.00
CA LYS A 49 -11.13 19.52 -13.90
C LYS A 49 -10.16 20.21 -14.87
N ASN A 50 -8.92 19.74 -14.95
CA ASN A 50 -7.93 20.28 -15.90
C ASN A 50 -8.38 20.08 -17.35
N LEU A 51 -8.94 18.92 -17.70
CA LEU A 51 -9.50 18.66 -19.03
C LEU A 51 -10.66 19.60 -19.37
N GLU A 52 -11.54 19.89 -18.41
CA GLU A 52 -12.64 20.83 -18.59
C GLU A 52 -12.14 22.26 -18.87
N GLU A 53 -11.11 22.71 -18.13
CA GLU A 53 -10.48 24.01 -18.33
C GLU A 53 -9.83 24.13 -19.72
N ILE A 54 -9.05 23.11 -20.14
CA ILE A 54 -8.43 23.10 -21.46
C ILE A 54 -9.51 23.13 -22.56
N ARG A 55 -10.58 22.34 -22.42
CA ARG A 55 -11.71 22.35 -23.39
C ARG A 55 -12.40 23.71 -23.44
N GLY A 56 -12.59 24.38 -22.31
CA GLY A 56 -13.17 25.73 -22.25
C GLY A 56 -12.33 26.79 -22.95
N ILE A 57 -11.00 26.62 -22.96
CA ILE A 57 -10.05 27.50 -23.65
C ILE A 57 -9.95 27.15 -25.15
N SER A 58 -9.79 25.88 -25.51
CA SER A 58 -9.70 25.42 -26.90
C SER A 58 -11.00 25.62 -27.67
N GLY A 59 -12.16 25.46 -27.03
CA GLY A 59 -13.47 25.76 -27.62
C GLY A 59 -13.66 27.24 -27.99
N ARG A 60 -12.86 28.14 -27.40
CA ARG A 60 -12.80 29.56 -27.76
C ARG A 60 -11.75 29.87 -28.83
N LEU A 61 -10.77 29.00 -29.06
CA LEU A 61 -9.59 29.24 -29.91
C LEU A 61 -9.53 28.37 -31.18
N GLY A 62 -10.42 27.40 -31.36
CA GLY A 62 -10.67 26.77 -32.66
C GLY A 62 -9.47 26.03 -33.28
N ALA A 63 -8.60 25.41 -32.47
CA ALA A 63 -7.44 24.68 -32.98
C ALA A 63 -7.40 23.23 -32.48
N GLU A 64 -7.56 22.28 -33.41
CA GLU A 64 -7.16 20.89 -33.27
C GLU A 64 -5.66 20.79 -33.59
N GLU A 65 -4.80 20.88 -32.58
CA GLU A 65 -3.37 20.55 -32.72
C GLU A 65 -3.13 19.12 -32.23
N LYS A 66 -2.52 18.29 -33.09
CA LYS A 66 -1.88 17.04 -32.66
C LYS A 66 -0.68 17.40 -31.76
N ASP A 67 -0.53 16.70 -30.64
CA ASP A 67 0.32 17.06 -29.49
C ASP A 67 -0.24 18.20 -28.62
N SER A 68 -1.57 18.29 -28.56
CA SER A 68 -2.28 19.17 -27.66
C SER A 68 -2.11 18.74 -26.19
N PRO A 69 -2.00 19.67 -25.23
CA PRO A 69 -2.09 19.39 -23.79
C PRO A 69 -3.31 18.54 -23.37
N LEU A 70 -4.33 18.51 -24.22
CA LEU A 70 -5.54 17.72 -24.06
C LEU A 70 -5.31 16.21 -24.27
N ASP A 71 -4.39 15.83 -25.15
CA ASP A 71 -4.03 14.41 -25.37
C ASP A 71 -3.21 13.86 -24.21
N ASP A 72 -2.31 14.66 -23.65
CA ASP A 72 -1.54 14.25 -22.47
C ASP A 72 -2.43 14.11 -21.23
N ALA A 73 -3.35 15.06 -21.00
CA ALA A 73 -4.28 14.97 -19.88
C ALA A 73 -5.24 13.76 -20.00
N ARG A 74 -5.62 13.35 -21.21
CA ARG A 74 -6.41 12.11 -21.43
C ARG A 74 -5.64 10.85 -21.07
N LYS A 75 -4.35 10.76 -21.42
CA LYS A 75 -3.50 9.61 -21.04
C LYS A 75 -3.46 9.44 -19.52
N TYR A 76 -3.42 10.54 -18.76
CA TYR A 76 -3.48 10.47 -17.29
C TYR A 76 -4.85 10.01 -16.79
N ASP A 77 -5.95 10.46 -17.40
CA ASP A 77 -7.30 10.01 -17.04
C ASP A 77 -7.46 8.48 -17.21
N ASP A 78 -7.00 7.95 -18.35
CA ASP A 78 -6.99 6.51 -18.63
C ASP A 78 -6.06 5.73 -17.67
N LEU A 79 -4.89 6.31 -17.35
CA LEU A 79 -3.95 5.74 -16.38
C LEU A 79 -4.56 5.61 -15.00
N TRP A 80 -5.23 6.66 -14.49
CA TRP A 80 -5.89 6.62 -13.19
C TRP A 80 -6.99 5.56 -13.16
N GLY A 81 -7.82 5.50 -14.20
CA GLY A 81 -8.85 4.47 -14.32
C GLY A 81 -8.25 3.06 -14.23
N SER A 82 -7.16 2.80 -14.97
CA SER A 82 -6.48 1.50 -14.97
C SER A 82 -5.91 1.14 -13.60
N ILE A 83 -5.28 2.09 -12.91
CA ILE A 83 -4.72 1.87 -11.56
C ILE A 83 -5.85 1.63 -10.55
N ILE A 84 -6.92 2.42 -10.57
CA ILE A 84 -8.05 2.27 -9.66
C ILE A 84 -8.73 0.92 -9.87
N SER A 85 -8.97 0.50 -11.11
CA SER A 85 -9.54 -0.82 -11.40
C SER A 85 -8.65 -1.95 -10.87
N ALA A 86 -7.33 -1.86 -11.06
CA ALA A 86 -6.40 -2.83 -10.48
C ALA A 86 -6.46 -2.85 -8.94
N PHE A 87 -6.63 -1.68 -8.31
CA PHE A 87 -6.75 -1.49 -6.86
C PHE A 87 -8.04 -2.08 -6.27
N GLU A 88 -9.14 -2.10 -7.04
CA GLU A 88 -10.44 -2.61 -6.61
C GLU A 88 -10.62 -4.11 -6.90
N GLU A 89 -10.06 -4.61 -8.01
CA GLU A 89 -10.22 -5.99 -8.44
C GLU A 89 -9.24 -6.96 -7.77
N HIS A 90 -8.03 -6.50 -7.46
CA HIS A 90 -6.97 -7.35 -6.93
C HIS A 90 -6.44 -6.76 -5.62
N GLY A 91 -6.14 -7.62 -4.65
CA GLY A 91 -5.36 -7.19 -3.48
C GLY A 91 -3.99 -6.71 -3.96
N ILE A 92 -3.63 -5.47 -3.64
CA ILE A 92 -2.36 -4.86 -4.07
C ILE A 92 -1.27 -5.09 -3.03
N SER A 93 -0.05 -5.37 -3.50
CA SER A 93 1.11 -5.52 -2.62
C SER A 93 1.54 -4.16 -2.03
N GLU A 94 2.29 -4.18 -0.91
CA GLU A 94 2.86 -2.96 -0.34
C GLU A 94 3.85 -2.28 -1.31
N GLU A 95 4.58 -3.08 -2.10
CA GLU A 95 5.47 -2.56 -3.13
C GLU A 95 4.71 -1.82 -4.22
N ASP A 96 3.59 -2.38 -4.70
CA ASP A 96 2.76 -1.75 -5.72
C ASP A 96 2.06 -0.49 -5.18
N MET A 97 1.62 -0.48 -3.91
CA MET A 97 1.16 0.75 -3.25
C MET A 97 2.22 1.85 -3.29
N LYS A 98 3.48 1.50 -2.99
CA LYS A 98 4.59 2.46 -3.03
C LYS A 98 4.85 2.98 -4.44
N ARG A 99 4.83 2.10 -5.46
CA ARG A 99 4.95 2.52 -6.87
C ARG A 99 3.85 3.48 -7.27
N ILE A 100 2.61 3.24 -6.83
CA ILE A 100 1.49 4.15 -7.06
C ILE A 100 1.73 5.50 -6.39
N GLU A 101 2.20 5.52 -5.14
CA GLU A 101 2.54 6.77 -4.46
C GLU A 101 3.64 7.53 -5.19
N ASP A 102 4.64 6.85 -5.74
CA ASP A 102 5.68 7.46 -6.57
C ASP A 102 5.10 8.08 -7.86
N ILE A 103 4.12 7.43 -8.49
CA ILE A 103 3.40 7.99 -9.65
C ILE A 103 2.62 9.26 -9.26
N LEU A 104 1.97 9.27 -8.08
CA LEU A 104 1.26 10.44 -7.56
C LEU A 104 2.19 11.63 -7.27
N LEU A 105 3.50 11.40 -7.05
CA LEU A 105 4.47 12.48 -6.85
C LEU A 105 4.83 13.21 -8.16
N VAL A 106 4.72 12.53 -9.30
CA VAL A 106 5.10 13.05 -10.62
C VAL A 106 3.92 13.57 -11.44
N ILE A 107 2.77 13.83 -10.80
CA ILE A 107 1.60 14.43 -11.44
C ILE A 107 2.01 15.73 -12.17
N PRO A 108 1.62 15.90 -13.45
CA PRO A 108 1.93 17.11 -14.22
C PRO A 108 1.49 18.38 -13.49
N ARG A 109 2.31 19.43 -13.57
CA ARG A 109 2.09 20.69 -12.83
C ARG A 109 0.70 21.29 -13.04
N GLN A 110 0.13 21.16 -14.24
CA GLN A 110 -1.20 21.69 -14.58
C GLN A 110 -2.32 20.99 -13.77
N ILE A 111 -2.22 19.67 -13.61
CA ILE A 111 -3.15 18.85 -12.81
C ILE A 111 -2.86 19.03 -11.31
N LYS A 112 -1.58 19.16 -10.96
CA LYS A 112 -1.11 19.22 -9.56
C LYS A 112 -1.76 20.34 -8.75
N VAL A 113 -2.01 21.51 -9.36
CA VAL A 113 -2.69 22.63 -8.68
C VAL A 113 -4.10 22.24 -8.22
N HIS A 114 -4.85 21.53 -9.06
CA HIS A 114 -6.19 21.04 -8.71
C HIS A 114 -6.12 19.91 -7.68
N TYR A 115 -5.16 19.00 -7.85
CA TYR A 115 -4.92 17.90 -6.93
C TYR A 115 -4.65 18.39 -5.51
N GLU A 116 -3.69 19.30 -5.34
CA GLU A 116 -3.32 19.85 -4.02
C GLU A 116 -4.50 20.58 -3.37
N ARG A 117 -5.27 21.37 -4.14
CA ARG A 117 -6.47 22.04 -3.62
C ARG A 117 -7.52 21.04 -3.11
N ILE A 118 -7.86 20.02 -3.90
CA ILE A 118 -8.87 19.02 -3.51
C ILE A 118 -8.38 18.22 -2.30
N MET A 119 -7.09 17.86 -2.27
CA MET A 119 -6.45 17.19 -1.13
C MET A 119 -6.58 17.99 0.18
N GLU A 120 -6.33 19.30 0.14
CA GLU A 120 -6.45 20.18 1.31
C GLU A 120 -7.90 20.33 1.80
N GLU A 121 -8.86 20.26 0.89
CA GLU A 121 -10.29 20.35 1.21
C GLU A 121 -10.86 19.05 1.80
N ASP A 122 -10.28 17.88 1.48
CA ASP A 122 -10.70 16.58 2.04
C ASP A 122 -10.21 16.37 3.49
N LYS A 123 -11.01 16.89 4.43
CA LYS A 123 -10.80 16.70 5.88
C LYS A 123 -10.77 15.23 6.31
N ALA A 124 -11.46 14.34 5.61
CA ALA A 124 -11.48 12.92 5.97
C ALA A 124 -10.16 12.25 5.58
N LEU A 125 -9.58 12.62 4.44
CA LEU A 125 -8.26 12.16 4.00
C LEU A 125 -7.15 12.66 4.93
N CYS A 126 -7.15 13.95 5.30
CA CYS A 126 -6.19 14.51 6.25
C CYS A 126 -6.19 13.73 7.57
N ARG A 127 -7.37 13.44 8.13
CA ARG A 127 -7.50 12.63 9.35
C ARG A 127 -7.00 11.19 9.19
N LEU A 128 -7.15 10.59 8.00
CA LEU A 128 -6.63 9.25 7.74
C LEU A 128 -5.10 9.25 7.69
N ILE A 129 -4.50 10.27 7.03
CA ILE A 129 -3.04 10.44 6.95
C ILE A 129 -2.44 10.65 8.34
N GLU A 130 -3.09 11.46 9.20
CA GLU A 130 -2.66 11.64 10.59
C GLU A 130 -2.66 10.31 11.37
N LYS A 131 -3.68 9.48 11.16
CA LYS A 131 -3.81 8.17 11.82
C LYS A 131 -2.80 7.13 11.34
N LEU A 132 -2.30 7.24 10.10
CA LEU A 132 -1.28 6.32 9.58
C LEU A 132 0.03 6.46 10.34
N ASN A 133 0.41 7.68 10.70
CA ASN A 133 1.69 7.96 11.36
C ASN A 133 1.68 7.73 12.89
N SER A 134 0.79 6.86 13.38
CA SER A 134 0.63 6.60 14.81
C SER A 134 1.89 6.00 15.45
N PRO A 135 2.32 6.48 16.64
CA PRO A 135 3.42 5.88 17.39
C PRO A 135 3.20 4.39 17.71
N GLU A 136 1.94 3.99 17.88
CA GLU A 136 1.52 2.62 18.16
C GLU A 136 1.84 1.69 17.00
N TYR A 137 1.55 2.11 15.77
CA TYR A 137 1.92 1.34 14.58
C TYR A 137 3.43 1.16 14.47
N LYS A 138 4.22 2.20 14.68
CA LYS A 138 5.69 2.11 14.59
C LYS A 138 6.25 1.05 15.55
N LYS A 139 5.76 1.04 16.80
CA LYS A 139 6.12 0.02 17.78
C LYS A 139 5.69 -1.38 17.35
N ALA A 140 4.47 -1.54 16.86
CA ALA A 140 3.95 -2.82 16.38
C ALA A 140 4.77 -3.34 15.18
N TYR A 141 5.12 -2.46 14.24
CA TYR A 141 5.96 -2.78 13.09
C TYR A 141 7.37 -3.22 13.51
N ASP A 142 7.99 -2.53 14.47
CA ASP A 142 9.31 -2.91 14.99
C ASP A 142 9.27 -4.29 15.66
N ILE A 143 8.20 -4.62 16.39
CA ILE A 143 8.01 -5.95 16.98
C ILE A 143 7.88 -7.01 15.89
N VAL A 144 7.04 -6.79 14.87
CA VAL A 144 6.88 -7.73 13.74
C VAL A 144 8.21 -7.94 13.03
N LYS A 145 8.95 -6.87 12.75
CA LYS A 145 10.26 -6.93 12.10
C LYS A 145 11.27 -7.74 12.92
N GLN A 146 11.29 -7.56 14.24
CA GLN A 146 12.15 -8.35 15.13
C GLN A 146 11.79 -9.82 15.15
N VAL A 147 10.49 -10.14 15.10
CA VAL A 147 10.01 -11.54 15.03
C VAL A 147 10.39 -12.17 13.69
N GLN A 148 10.14 -11.47 12.58
CA GLN A 148 10.42 -11.97 11.22
C GLN A 148 11.92 -12.11 10.93
N ALA A 149 12.78 -11.33 11.60
CA ALA A 149 14.23 -11.46 11.46
C ALA A 149 14.81 -12.70 12.15
N LYS A 150 14.02 -13.41 12.96
CA LYS A 150 14.46 -14.60 13.69
C LYS A 150 14.04 -15.86 12.95
N GLU A 151 14.80 -16.93 13.18
CA GLU A 151 14.43 -18.28 12.77
C GLU A 151 13.05 -18.64 13.32
N ASN A 152 12.16 -19.12 12.47
CA ASN A 152 10.84 -19.55 12.91
C ASN A 152 11.00 -20.81 13.79
N PRO A 153 10.55 -20.79 15.05
CA PRO A 153 10.78 -21.89 15.99
C PRO A 153 10.06 -23.19 15.62
N MET A 154 9.10 -23.16 14.69
CA MET A 154 8.34 -24.33 14.23
C MET A 154 8.93 -24.97 12.98
N SER A 155 9.42 -24.17 12.03
CA SER A 155 10.01 -24.68 10.78
C SER A 155 11.53 -24.73 10.80
N HIS A 156 12.17 -24.06 11.77
CA HIS A 156 13.62 -23.86 11.85
C HIS A 156 14.23 -23.11 10.65
N LEU A 157 13.38 -22.43 9.88
CA LEU A 157 13.80 -21.64 8.73
C LEU A 157 14.05 -20.19 9.13
N GLY A 158 15.17 -19.64 8.67
CA GLY A 158 15.45 -18.21 8.69
C GLY A 158 14.65 -17.45 7.63
N PRO A 159 14.58 -16.10 7.72
CA PRO A 159 13.80 -15.27 6.82
C PRO A 159 14.15 -15.45 5.32
N GLU A 160 15.42 -15.69 4.99
CA GLU A 160 15.87 -15.88 3.59
C GLU A 160 15.59 -17.28 3.06
N GLU A 161 15.34 -18.26 3.93
CA GLU A 161 15.13 -19.67 3.54
C GLU A 161 13.68 -19.97 3.14
N TYR A 162 12.78 -18.99 3.29
CA TYR A 162 11.37 -19.10 2.88
C TYR A 162 11.16 -18.89 1.38
N GLU A 163 12.06 -18.19 0.69
CA GLU A 163 11.94 -17.93 -0.76
C GLU A 163 12.27 -19.17 -1.61
N ASP A 164 13.06 -20.10 -1.05
CA ASP A 164 13.51 -21.32 -1.72
C ASP A 164 12.61 -22.53 -1.45
N VAL A 165 11.52 -22.37 -0.68
CA VAL A 165 10.57 -23.46 -0.41
C VAL A 165 9.67 -23.66 -1.63
N PRO A 166 9.69 -24.84 -2.29
CA PRO A 166 8.77 -25.13 -3.39
C PRO A 166 7.32 -24.96 -2.93
N GLU A 167 6.49 -24.26 -3.71
CA GLU A 167 5.09 -23.94 -3.37
C GLU A 167 4.25 -25.17 -2.95
N GLU A 168 4.66 -26.37 -3.35
CA GLU A 168 3.99 -27.64 -3.05
C GLU A 168 4.10 -28.09 -1.57
N ASP A 169 5.05 -27.55 -0.78
CA ASP A 169 5.35 -28.07 0.55
C ASP A 169 4.87 -27.20 1.74
N VAL A 170 4.32 -26.01 1.49
CA VAL A 170 3.91 -25.08 2.56
C VAL A 170 2.75 -25.62 3.43
N PHE A 171 1.96 -26.56 2.90
CA PHE A 171 0.80 -27.15 3.60
C PHE A 171 0.91 -28.66 3.90
N SER A 172 2.06 -29.29 3.64
CA SER A 172 2.21 -30.75 3.72
C SER A 172 2.64 -31.29 5.10
N TYR A 173 2.67 -30.46 6.15
CA TYR A 173 2.96 -30.91 7.51
C TYR A 173 1.82 -31.78 8.07
N LYS A 174 1.87 -33.06 7.73
CA LYS A 174 1.15 -34.13 8.40
C LYS A 174 1.47 -34.05 9.89
N ILE A 175 0.44 -33.73 10.68
CA ILE A 175 0.42 -33.97 12.12
C ILE A 175 0.57 -35.47 12.32
N THR A 176 1.80 -35.95 12.48
CA THR A 176 2.04 -37.27 13.08
C THR A 176 1.68 -37.16 14.56
N ARG A 177 0.41 -37.41 14.87
CA ARG A 177 -0.03 -37.78 16.22
C ARG A 177 0.79 -39.02 16.62
N ARG A 178 1.70 -38.86 17.58
CA ARG A 178 2.25 -39.99 18.32
C ARG A 178 1.15 -40.51 19.25
N SER A 179 0.64 -41.69 18.93
CA SER A 179 -0.06 -42.59 19.84
C SER A 179 0.93 -43.17 20.86
#